data_AF-A0AAU6BUQ3-F1
#
_entry.id   AF-A0AAU6BUQ3-F1
#
_cell.length_a   1.000
_cell.length_b   1.000
_cell.length_c   1.000
_cell.angle_alpha   90.00
_cell.angle_beta   90.00
_cell.angle_gamma   90.00
#
_symmetry.space_group_name_H-M   'P 1'
#
loop_
_entity.id
_entity.type
_entity.pdbx_description
1 polymer ?
#
loop_
_entity_poly.entity_id
_entity_poly.type
_entity_poly.pdbx_seq_one_letter_code
_entity_poly.pdbx_strand_id
1 'polypeptide(L)'
;MTGPERRNRANGAEVRDWLDEVWGRTEAAVVLAGGDDGGPLAKRGLIGEVFDPEELAELRTLTTTGTFADDICRCHGSMTIALLDAEGEFIGSGSVHGETDVSWERGRFRNNLEVADPEQLVGFLERLGIRMR
;
A
#
# COMPACT_ATOMS: atom_id res chain seq x y z
N MET A 1 32.23 -2.55 -21.31
CA MET A 1 30.84 -2.07 -21.43
C MET A 1 30.12 -2.44 -20.14
N THR A 2 30.15 -1.54 -19.16
CA THR A 2 29.35 -1.65 -17.94
C THR A 2 27.90 -1.45 -18.32
N GLY A 3 27.06 -2.46 -18.10
CA GLY A 3 25.61 -2.36 -18.31
C GLY A 3 25.03 -1.20 -17.49
N PRO A 4 23.84 -0.69 -17.84
CA PRO A 4 23.23 0.39 -17.08
C PRO A 4 23.11 -0.07 -15.62
N GLU A 5 23.62 0.75 -14.70
CA GLU A 5 23.44 0.56 -13.26
C GLU A 5 21.96 0.25 -12.99
N ARG A 6 21.70 -0.79 -12.18
CA ARG A 6 20.39 -1.04 -11.56
C ARG A 6 20.06 0.19 -10.68
N ARG A 7 19.57 1.27 -11.28
CA ARG A 7 19.27 2.51 -10.56
C ARG A 7 18.06 2.30 -9.66
N ASN A 8 18.32 2.35 -8.35
CA ASN A 8 17.42 2.58 -7.22
C ASN A 8 16.16 1.71 -7.13
N ARG A 9 16.32 0.45 -6.72
CA ARG A 9 15.24 -0.29 -6.04
C ARG A 9 15.62 -0.41 -4.57
N ALA A 10 14.72 -0.01 -3.69
CA ALA A 10 14.91 -0.25 -2.26
C ALA A 10 14.77 -1.74 -1.99
N ASN A 11 15.66 -2.27 -1.16
CA ASN A 11 15.50 -3.65 -0.68
C ASN A 11 14.35 -3.72 0.33
N GLY A 12 13.80 -4.91 0.55
CA GLY A 12 12.68 -5.08 1.47
C GLY A 12 12.91 -4.59 2.90
N ALA A 13 14.15 -4.56 3.41
CA ALA A 13 14.44 -4.07 4.77
C ALA A 13 14.26 -2.55 4.86
N GLU A 14 14.75 -1.80 3.87
CA GLU A 14 14.55 -0.34 3.79
C GLU A 14 13.07 0.03 3.73
N VAL A 15 12.27 -0.73 2.97
CA VAL A 15 10.82 -0.50 2.89
C VAL A 15 10.15 -0.79 4.24
N ARG A 16 10.57 -1.83 4.96
CA ARG A 16 10.04 -2.16 6.29
C ARG A 16 10.35 -1.09 7.33
N ASP A 17 11.58 -0.60 7.38
CA ASP A 17 11.98 0.45 8.32
C ASP A 17 11.12 1.71 8.11
N TRP A 18 10.87 2.09 6.85
CA TRP A 18 9.98 3.19 6.52
C TRP A 18 8.52 2.90 6.86
N LEU A 19 8.02 1.68 6.60
CA LEU A 19 6.67 1.28 6.96
C LEU A 19 6.45 1.36 8.46
N ASP A 20 7.40 0.90 9.27
CA ASP A 20 7.31 0.97 10.73
C ASP A 20 7.24 2.41 11.24
N GLU A 21 8.01 3.33 10.64
CA GLU A 21 7.94 4.77 10.94
C GLU A 21 6.56 5.35 10.57
N VAL A 22 6.09 5.11 9.35
CA VAL A 22 4.85 5.73 8.83
C VAL A 22 3.62 5.19 9.54
N TRP A 23 3.55 3.87 9.73
CA TRP A 23 2.48 3.25 10.50
C TRP A 23 2.52 3.69 11.97
N GLY A 24 3.68 4.02 12.52
CA GLY A 24 3.81 4.59 13.87
C GLY A 24 3.20 5.99 14.03
N ARG A 25 2.91 6.69 12.92
CA ARG A 25 2.24 8.00 12.90
C ARG A 25 0.82 7.97 12.31
N THR A 26 0.38 6.81 11.84
CA THR A 26 -0.90 6.67 11.15
C THR A 26 -2.04 6.66 12.16
N GLU A 27 -2.98 7.60 12.00
CA GLU A 27 -4.19 7.71 12.83
C GLU A 27 -5.46 7.28 12.06
N ALA A 28 -5.39 7.25 10.72
CA ALA A 28 -6.46 6.75 9.87
C ALA A 28 -5.90 6.23 8.55
N ALA A 29 -6.68 5.38 7.87
CA ALA A 29 -6.40 4.97 6.50
C ALA A 29 -7.65 5.12 5.65
N VAL A 30 -7.45 5.46 4.39
CA VAL A 30 -8.52 5.50 3.39
C VAL A 30 -8.18 4.64 2.19
N VAL A 31 -9.19 4.03 1.61
CA VAL A 31 -9.07 3.31 0.35
C VAL A 31 -9.64 4.20 -0.76
N LEU A 32 -8.81 4.44 -1.77
CA LEU A 32 -9.10 5.30 -2.89
C LEU A 32 -9.22 4.48 -4.18
N ALA A 33 -10.12 4.89 -5.06
CA ALA A 33 -10.29 4.29 -6.37
C ALA A 33 -9.04 4.51 -7.24
N GLY A 34 -8.65 3.45 -7.97
CA GLY A 34 -7.51 3.46 -8.88
C GLY A 34 -6.18 3.23 -8.18
N GLY A 35 -5.23 2.66 -8.92
CA GLY A 35 -3.85 2.45 -8.47
C GLY A 35 -2.92 3.58 -8.91
N ASP A 36 -1.73 3.26 -9.39
CA ASP A 36 -0.65 4.21 -9.69
C ASP A 36 -1.01 5.27 -10.74
N ASP A 37 -1.95 4.99 -11.63
CA ASP A 37 -2.39 5.89 -12.72
C ASP A 37 -3.56 6.81 -12.31
N GLY A 38 -4.10 6.66 -11.10
CA GLY A 38 -5.26 7.43 -10.60
C GLY A 38 -5.01 8.92 -10.35
N GLY A 39 -3.83 9.47 -10.66
CA GLY A 39 -3.49 10.87 -10.42
C GLY A 39 -3.26 11.20 -8.94
N PRO A 40 -3.31 12.49 -8.53
CA PRO A 40 -3.06 12.89 -7.14
C PRO A 40 -4.07 12.30 -6.15
N LEU A 41 -3.60 11.79 -4.99
CA LEU A 41 -4.43 11.12 -3.97
C LEU A 41 -5.66 11.96 -3.57
N ALA A 42 -5.46 13.25 -3.28
CA ALA A 42 -6.51 14.18 -2.87
C ALA A 42 -7.63 14.41 -3.91
N LYS A 43 -7.47 13.91 -5.15
CA LYS A 43 -8.46 14.04 -6.22
C LYS A 43 -9.15 12.71 -6.55
N ARG A 44 -8.78 11.62 -5.88
CA ARG A 44 -9.32 10.28 -6.14
C ARG A 44 -10.63 10.08 -5.39
N GLY A 45 -11.49 9.23 -5.95
CA GLY A 45 -12.73 8.85 -5.29
C GLY A 45 -12.45 8.00 -4.05
N LEU A 46 -13.00 8.39 -2.92
CA LEU A 46 -12.99 7.60 -1.69
C LEU A 46 -13.94 6.41 -1.82
N ILE A 47 -13.46 5.20 -1.50
CA ILE A 47 -14.25 3.96 -1.56
C ILE A 47 -14.29 3.18 -0.25
N GLY A 48 -13.47 3.55 0.74
CA GLY A 48 -13.55 3.03 2.09
C GLY A 48 -12.68 3.81 3.06
N GLU A 49 -12.95 3.67 4.35
CA GLU A 49 -12.30 4.40 5.43
C GLU A 49 -12.07 3.46 6.61
N VAL A 50 -10.94 3.64 7.31
CA VAL A 50 -10.58 2.87 8.51
C VAL A 50 -10.10 3.86 9.57
N PHE A 51 -10.91 4.02 10.60
CA PHE A 51 -10.63 4.90 11.75
C PHE A 51 -10.55 4.12 13.07
N ASP A 52 -11.09 2.89 13.10
CA ASP A 52 -11.03 2.07 14.29
C ASP A 52 -9.59 1.57 14.53
N PRO A 53 -9.04 1.70 15.75
CA PRO A 53 -7.67 1.29 16.03
C PRO A 53 -7.40 -0.21 15.83
N GLU A 54 -8.39 -1.08 16.08
CA GLU A 54 -8.23 -2.52 15.89
C GLU A 54 -8.20 -2.85 14.39
N GLU A 55 -9.09 -2.23 13.61
CA GLU A 55 -9.09 -2.37 12.14
C GLU A 55 -7.82 -1.79 11.50
N LEU A 56 -7.28 -0.68 12.02
CA LEU A 56 -5.99 -0.13 11.57
C LEU A 56 -4.83 -1.08 11.86
N ALA A 57 -4.81 -1.69 13.04
CA ALA A 57 -3.78 -2.67 13.41
C ALA A 57 -3.85 -3.92 12.53
N GLU A 58 -5.06 -4.38 12.21
CA GLU A 58 -5.30 -5.46 11.26
C GLU A 58 -4.80 -5.09 9.85
N LEU A 59 -5.22 -3.93 9.32
CA LEU A 59 -4.80 -3.45 8.01
C LEU A 59 -3.27 -3.33 7.90
N ARG A 60 -2.62 -2.77 8.93
CA ARG A 60 -1.14 -2.72 9.01
C ARG A 60 -0.57 -4.13 8.86
N THR A 61 -1.02 -5.06 9.70
CA THR A 61 -0.49 -6.43 9.71
C THR A 61 -0.61 -7.08 8.33
N LEU A 62 -1.78 -6.97 7.69
CA LEU A 62 -2.06 -7.56 6.38
C LEU A 62 -1.23 -6.93 5.25
N THR A 63 -0.86 -5.66 5.37
CA THR A 63 -0.20 -4.90 4.30
C THR A 63 1.29 -4.63 4.53
N THR A 64 1.85 -5.12 5.65
CA THR A 64 3.30 -5.08 5.92
C THR A 64 3.92 -6.47 6.08
N THR A 65 3.10 -7.52 6.26
CA THR A 65 3.58 -8.90 6.41
C THR A 65 3.55 -9.62 5.08
N GLY A 66 4.67 -10.27 4.73
CA GLY A 66 4.84 -10.87 3.41
C GLY A 66 6.29 -10.85 2.95
N THR A 67 6.52 -11.01 1.66
CA THR A 67 7.86 -11.00 1.05
C THR A 67 7.97 -9.87 0.03
N PHE A 68 9.04 -9.07 0.14
CA PHE A 68 9.34 -8.07 -0.88
C PHE A 68 10.05 -8.73 -2.06
N ALA A 69 9.52 -8.54 -3.27
CA ALA A 69 10.00 -9.19 -4.49
C ALA A 69 11.26 -8.53 -5.08
N ASP A 70 11.64 -7.33 -4.61
CA ASP A 70 12.67 -6.48 -5.21
C ASP A 70 12.41 -6.19 -6.71
N ASP A 71 11.14 -6.24 -7.09
CA ASP A 71 10.60 -5.93 -8.41
C ASP A 71 9.20 -5.32 -8.28
N ILE A 72 8.68 -4.80 -9.39
CA ILE A 72 7.34 -4.21 -9.45
C ILE A 72 6.46 -4.97 -10.43
N CYS A 73 5.19 -5.11 -10.05
CA CYS A 73 4.14 -5.41 -11.02
C CYS A 73 4.01 -4.26 -12.02
N ARG A 74 3.69 -4.61 -13.27
CA ARG A 74 3.56 -3.68 -14.40
C ARG A 74 2.12 -3.17 -14.57
N CYS A 75 1.15 -3.77 -13.88
CA CYS A 75 -0.20 -3.21 -13.85
C CYS A 75 -0.22 -1.94 -12.99
N HIS A 76 -1.24 -1.12 -13.17
CA HIS A 76 -1.41 0.09 -12.36
C HIS A 76 -1.94 -0.20 -10.96
N GLY A 77 -2.51 -1.39 -10.72
CA GLY A 77 -3.25 -1.68 -9.49
C GLY A 77 -4.70 -1.23 -9.58
N SER A 78 -5.56 -1.78 -8.72
CA SER A 78 -7.01 -1.55 -8.74
C SER A 78 -7.45 -0.43 -7.81
N MET A 79 -6.74 -0.25 -6.70
CA MET A 79 -7.03 0.72 -5.66
C MET A 79 -5.76 1.14 -4.93
N THR A 80 -5.88 2.14 -4.08
CA THR A 80 -4.79 2.66 -3.27
C THR A 80 -5.21 2.77 -1.82
N ILE A 81 -4.42 2.21 -0.91
CA ILE A 81 -4.49 2.47 0.52
C ILE A 81 -3.66 3.73 0.78
N ALA A 82 -4.24 4.76 1.36
CA ALA A 82 -3.53 5.97 1.75
C ALA A 82 -3.61 6.17 3.26
N LEU A 83 -2.46 6.45 3.87
CA LEU A 83 -2.28 6.59 5.30
C LEU A 83 -2.32 8.07 5.67
N LEU A 84 -3.04 8.38 6.74
CA LEU A 84 -3.26 9.73 7.24
C LEU A 84 -2.70 9.85 8.66
N ASP A 85 -2.09 10.99 8.97
CA ASP A 85 -1.71 11.34 10.33
C ASP A 85 -2.84 12.01 11.11
N ALA A 86 -2.53 12.48 12.32
CA ALA A 86 -3.46 13.17 13.22
C ALA A 86 -4.03 14.48 12.65
N GLU A 87 -3.34 15.09 11.67
CA GLU A 87 -3.79 16.32 11.00
C GLU A 87 -4.65 16.00 9.76
N GLY A 88 -4.77 14.72 9.39
CA GLY A 88 -5.46 14.28 8.18
C GLY A 88 -4.61 14.45 6.92
N GLU A 89 -3.30 14.59 7.06
CA GLU A 89 -2.37 14.71 5.93
C GLU A 89 -1.92 13.34 5.44
N PHE A 90 -1.76 13.19 4.12
CA PHE A 90 -1.27 11.94 3.54
C PHE A 90 0.22 11.75 3.86
N ILE A 91 0.54 10.70 4.60
CA ILE A 91 1.92 10.37 5.03
C ILE A 91 2.50 9.14 4.34
N GLY A 92 1.68 8.41 3.57
CA GLY A 92 2.12 7.29 2.76
C GLY A 92 0.98 6.70 1.93
N SER A 93 1.33 5.97 0.87
CA SER A 93 0.36 5.30 0.02
C SER A 93 0.88 3.97 -0.52
N GLY A 94 -0.01 3.00 -0.68
CA GLY A 94 0.27 1.69 -1.25
C GLY A 94 -0.80 1.31 -2.26
N SER A 95 -0.40 1.09 -3.52
CA SER A 95 -1.29 0.58 -4.55
C SER A 95 -1.46 -0.93 -4.40
N VAL A 96 -2.69 -1.41 -4.50
CA VAL A 96 -3.02 -2.84 -4.44
C VAL A 96 -3.03 -3.40 -5.86
N HIS A 97 -2.19 -4.40 -6.12
CA HIS A 97 -2.04 -5.03 -7.42
C HIS A 97 -2.59 -6.46 -7.38
N GLY A 98 -3.64 -6.71 -8.17
CA GLY A 98 -4.37 -7.98 -8.07
C GLY A 98 -4.97 -8.16 -6.68
N GLU A 99 -4.97 -9.39 -6.18
CA GLU A 99 -5.46 -9.75 -4.84
C GLU A 99 -4.32 -10.03 -3.85
N THR A 100 -3.07 -9.91 -4.29
CA THR A 100 -1.92 -10.49 -3.58
C THR A 100 -0.83 -9.51 -3.21
N ASP A 101 -0.77 -8.35 -3.85
CA ASP A 101 0.41 -7.49 -3.75
C ASP A 101 0.08 -6.06 -3.35
N VAL A 102 0.96 -5.46 -2.55
CA VAL A 102 0.93 -4.02 -2.23
C VAL A 102 2.25 -3.38 -2.65
N SER A 103 2.19 -2.31 -3.43
CA SER A 103 3.36 -1.50 -3.78
C SER A 103 3.33 -0.16 -3.03
N TRP A 104 4.02 -0.12 -1.89
CA TRP A 104 4.16 1.09 -1.08
C TRP A 104 5.07 2.10 -1.76
N GLU A 105 4.64 3.36 -1.79
CA GLU A 105 5.35 4.51 -2.37
C GLU A 105 6.09 4.13 -3.66
N ARG A 106 5.37 3.54 -4.60
CA ARG A 106 5.95 2.83 -5.75
C ARG A 106 6.98 3.66 -6.53
N GLY A 107 6.75 4.97 -6.66
CA GLY A 107 7.68 5.89 -7.30
C GLY A 107 9.03 6.02 -6.57
N ARG A 108 9.03 5.86 -5.25
CA ARG A 108 10.20 5.89 -4.37
C ARG A 108 10.89 4.52 -4.30
N PHE A 109 10.16 3.47 -3.93
CA PHE A 109 10.78 2.19 -3.56
C PHE A 109 10.90 1.20 -4.72
N ARG A 110 9.94 1.24 -5.65
CA ARG A 110 9.86 0.31 -6.78
C ARG A 110 9.99 -1.15 -6.33
N ASN A 111 9.18 -1.54 -5.34
CA ASN A 111 9.14 -2.88 -4.78
C ASN A 111 7.68 -3.27 -4.49
N ASN A 112 7.37 -4.55 -4.67
CA ASN A 112 6.08 -5.13 -4.34
C ASN A 112 6.23 -6.00 -3.10
N LEU A 113 5.35 -5.81 -2.13
CA LEU A 113 5.10 -6.77 -1.08
C LEU A 113 4.10 -7.80 -1.60
N GLU A 114 4.52 -9.04 -1.77
CA GLU A 114 3.61 -10.18 -1.84
C GLU A 114 3.10 -10.45 -0.43
N VAL A 115 1.83 -10.18 -0.16
CA VAL A 115 1.27 -10.26 1.20
C VAL A 115 1.21 -11.71 1.67
N ALA A 116 1.42 -11.93 2.96
CA ALA A 116 1.46 -13.27 3.53
C ALA A 116 0.08 -13.97 3.50
N ASP A 117 -1.00 -13.21 3.61
CA ASP A 117 -2.37 -13.73 3.64
C ASP A 117 -3.30 -12.87 2.74
N PRO A 118 -3.35 -13.16 1.43
CA PRO A 118 -4.16 -12.39 0.49
C PRO A 118 -5.66 -12.56 0.72
N GLU A 119 -6.10 -13.73 1.19
CA GLU A 119 -7.52 -14.00 1.46
C GLU A 119 -8.02 -13.14 2.63
N GLN A 120 -7.24 -13.00 3.70
CA GLN A 120 -7.58 -12.10 4.79
C GLN A 120 -7.58 -10.63 4.36
N LEU A 121 -6.64 -10.20 3.50
CA LEU A 121 -6.66 -8.85 2.95
C LEU A 121 -7.93 -8.58 2.13
N VAL A 122 -8.31 -9.51 1.26
CA VAL A 122 -9.57 -9.40 0.49
C VAL A 122 -10.77 -9.37 1.45
N GLY A 123 -10.84 -10.27 2.41
CA GLY A 123 -11.92 -10.31 3.40
C GLY A 123 -12.01 -9.04 4.24
N PHE A 124 -10.87 -8.41 4.57
CA PHE A 124 -10.83 -7.11 5.23
C PHE A 124 -11.47 -6.01 4.35
N LEU A 125 -11.05 -5.92 3.10
CA LEU A 125 -11.60 -4.94 2.14
C LEU A 125 -13.10 -5.15 1.89
N GLU A 126 -13.55 -6.40 1.80
CA GLU A 126 -14.98 -6.73 1.63
C GLU A 126 -15.81 -6.32 2.84
N ARG A 127 -15.28 -6.40 4.08
CA ARG A 127 -15.96 -5.89 5.28
C ARG A 127 -16.17 -4.38 5.23
N LEU A 128 -15.26 -3.66 4.57
CA LEU A 128 -15.42 -2.21 4.30
C LEU A 128 -16.39 -1.94 3.14
N GLY A 129 -17.00 -2.97 2.53
CA GLY A 129 -17.89 -2.86 1.39
C GLY A 129 -17.17 -2.70 0.04
N ILE A 130 -15.85 -2.87 0.01
CA ILE A 130 -15.03 -2.74 -1.19
C ILE A 130 -14.99 -4.10 -1.89
N ARG A 131 -15.39 -4.12 -3.16
CA ARG A 131 -15.33 -5.34 -3.99
C ARG A 131 -14.12 -5.28 -4.91
N MET A 132 -13.25 -6.28 -4.79
CA MET A 132 -12.23 -6.58 -5.79
C MET A 132 -12.94 -7.02 -7.08
N ARG A 133 -12.55 -6.46 -8.23
CA ARG A 133 -13.08 -6.79 -9.55
C ARG A 133 -12.02 -7.41 -10.43
#